data_AF-A0A929J4J3-F1
#
_entry.id   AF-A0A929J4J3-F1
#
_cell.length_a   1.000
_cell.length_b   1.000
_cell.length_c   1.000
_cell.angle_alpha   90.00
_cell.angle_beta   90.00
_cell.angle_gamma   90.00
#
_symmetry.space_group_name_H-M   'P 1'
#
loop_
_entity.id
_entity.type
_entity.pdbx_description
1 polymer ?
#
loop_
_entity_poly.entity_id
_entity_poly.type
_entity_poly.pdbx_seq_one_letter_code
_entity_poly.pdbx_strand_id
1 'polypeptide(L)'
;MSDVMYKDAYDSPQDVRPGYRSKTNFSPKIEQGFIGLKIFIPEVVEFKSDDVVDDLGSFSYIPLSISYRFSLGYESKFDNLTDHIVVVAVDSVSGESFSATLDDDDDADYRQTDLSGISENDLNNTFSTSYLTVNLIHFLNLPNKEATYNMHVTLEEFQSSPAAVSLKLLKD
;
A
#
# COMPACT_ATOMS: atom_id res chain seq x y z
N MET A 1 -29.10 12.24 8.15
CA MET A 1 -27.82 12.74 8.69
C MET A 1 -26.90 12.89 7.50
N SER A 2 -26.29 14.06 7.36
CA SER A 2 -25.50 14.48 6.21
C SER A 2 -24.16 13.75 6.18
N ASP A 3 -24.05 12.74 5.32
CA ASP A 3 -22.78 12.11 4.92
C ASP A 3 -21.94 13.12 4.14
N VAL A 4 -21.29 14.02 4.86
CA VAL A 4 -20.17 14.78 4.33
C VAL A 4 -18.98 13.82 4.37
N MET A 5 -18.94 12.88 3.43
CA MET A 5 -17.70 12.22 3.05
C MET A 5 -16.77 13.32 2.54
N TYR A 6 -15.84 13.77 3.38
CA TYR A 6 -14.63 14.41 2.91
C TYR A 6 -13.88 13.37 2.09
N LYS A 7 -14.22 13.28 0.80
CA LYS A 7 -13.30 12.77 -0.20
C LYS A 7 -12.22 13.84 -0.29
N ASP A 8 -11.13 13.65 0.43
CA ASP A 8 -9.92 14.40 0.12
C ASP A 8 -9.52 14.03 -1.31
N ALA A 9 -9.84 14.94 -2.23
CA ALA A 9 -9.45 14.85 -3.62
C ALA A 9 -8.04 15.41 -3.69
N TYR A 10 -7.06 14.52 -3.53
CA TYR A 10 -5.66 14.83 -3.80
C TYR A 10 -5.47 15.10 -5.30
N ASP A 11 -4.66 16.11 -5.63
CA ASP A 11 -4.38 16.52 -7.01
C ASP A 11 -3.27 15.64 -7.64
N SER A 12 -2.35 15.17 -6.81
CA SER A 12 -1.25 14.27 -7.16
C SER A 12 -1.16 13.10 -6.18
N PRO A 13 -0.68 11.90 -6.60
CA PRO A 13 -0.44 10.83 -5.65
C PRO A 13 0.54 11.24 -4.55
N GLN A 14 1.44 12.19 -4.82
CA GLN A 14 2.46 12.64 -3.87
C GLN A 14 1.86 13.48 -2.73
N ASP A 15 0.62 13.95 -2.88
CA ASP A 15 -0.10 14.71 -1.85
C ASP A 15 -0.76 13.78 -0.82
N VAL A 16 -0.91 12.49 -1.14
CA VAL A 16 -1.45 11.49 -0.22
C VAL A 16 -0.39 11.22 0.84
N ARG A 17 -0.76 11.32 2.12
CA ARG A 17 0.21 11.09 3.21
C ARG A 17 0.48 9.59 3.38
N PRO A 18 1.71 9.20 3.81
CA PRO A 18 1.94 7.85 4.32
C PRO A 18 0.96 7.52 5.44
N GLY A 19 0.55 6.26 5.54
CA GLY A 19 -0.43 5.79 6.52
C GLY A 19 -1.88 6.17 6.21
N TYR A 20 -2.19 6.82 5.08
CA TYR A 20 -3.57 7.17 4.74
C TYR A 20 -4.42 5.92 4.44
N ARG A 21 -5.52 5.72 5.20
CA ARG A 21 -6.36 4.50 5.21
C ARG A 21 -7.73 4.65 4.56
N SER A 22 -7.91 5.67 3.72
CA SER A 22 -9.17 5.93 3.02
C SER A 22 -8.99 5.90 1.51
N LYS A 23 -10.09 5.65 0.80
CA LYS A 23 -10.10 5.64 -0.66
C LYS A 23 -9.75 7.01 -1.22
N THR A 24 -8.73 7.08 -2.07
CA THR A 24 -8.34 8.28 -2.84
C THR A 24 -8.69 8.11 -4.33
N ASN A 25 -8.42 9.15 -5.12
CA ASN A 25 -8.47 9.06 -6.59
C ASN A 25 -7.36 8.16 -7.17
N PHE A 26 -6.34 7.84 -6.38
CA PHE A 26 -5.18 7.02 -6.76
C PHE A 26 -5.25 5.60 -6.20
N SER A 27 -6.21 5.30 -5.31
CA SER A 27 -6.48 3.93 -4.87
C SER A 27 -6.94 3.06 -6.05
N PRO A 28 -6.34 1.88 -6.27
CA PRO A 28 -6.79 0.93 -7.29
C PRO A 28 -8.29 0.62 -7.19
N LYS A 29 -8.96 0.54 -8.34
CA LYS A 29 -10.37 0.15 -8.40
C LYS A 29 -10.50 -1.35 -8.12
N ILE A 30 -11.27 -1.70 -7.10
CA ILE A 30 -11.69 -3.06 -6.80
C ILE A 30 -13.06 -3.31 -7.45
N GLU A 31 -13.12 -4.19 -8.45
CA GLU A 31 -14.39 -4.54 -9.09
C GLU A 31 -15.27 -5.41 -8.18
N GLN A 32 -16.56 -5.48 -8.52
CA GLN A 32 -17.47 -6.39 -7.83
C GLN A 32 -17.03 -7.85 -8.07
N GLY A 33 -16.78 -8.58 -6.98
CA GLY A 33 -16.34 -9.98 -7.02
C GLY A 33 -14.82 -10.18 -7.05
N PHE A 34 -14.02 -9.10 -7.13
CA PHE A 34 -12.57 -9.21 -6.95
C PHE A 34 -12.23 -9.62 -5.51
N ILE A 35 -11.29 -10.57 -5.37
CA ILE A 35 -10.71 -11.02 -4.10
C ILE A 35 -9.20 -11.00 -4.28
N GLY A 36 -8.48 -10.32 -3.39
CA GLY A 36 -7.03 -10.19 -3.46
C GLY A 36 -6.52 -8.77 -3.22
N LEU A 37 -5.33 -8.50 -3.78
CA LEU A 37 -4.57 -7.27 -3.62
C LEU A 37 -4.44 -6.54 -4.97
N LYS A 38 -4.55 -5.21 -4.95
CA LYS A 38 -4.17 -4.33 -6.07
C LYS A 38 -3.30 -3.20 -5.58
N ILE A 39 -2.41 -2.74 -6.45
CA ILE A 39 -1.52 -1.62 -6.18
C ILE A 39 -1.59 -0.56 -7.26
N PHE A 40 -1.30 0.67 -6.86
CA PHE A 40 -0.98 1.78 -7.72
C PHE A 40 0.28 2.45 -7.18
N ILE A 41 1.17 2.82 -8.09
CA ILE A 41 2.39 3.56 -7.80
C ILE A 41 2.62 4.53 -8.97
N PRO A 42 3.14 5.75 -8.72
CA PRO A 42 3.55 6.64 -9.80
C PRO A 42 4.59 5.97 -10.70
N GLU A 43 4.48 6.14 -12.02
CA GLU A 43 5.41 5.54 -12.98
C GLU A 43 6.80 6.19 -12.93
N VAL A 44 6.85 7.48 -12.60
CA VAL A 44 8.09 8.26 -12.52
C VAL A 44 8.04 9.11 -11.27
N VAL A 45 9.12 9.06 -10.48
CA VAL A 45 9.33 9.96 -9.35
C VAL A 45 10.70 10.61 -9.53
N GLU A 46 10.70 11.93 -9.52
CA GLU A 46 11.90 12.74 -9.62
C GLU A 46 12.33 13.16 -8.22
N PHE A 47 13.63 13.11 -7.95
CA PHE A 47 14.18 13.46 -6.63
C PHE A 47 15.48 14.24 -6.77
N LYS A 48 15.86 14.97 -5.70
CA LYS A 48 17.18 15.57 -5.53
C LYS A 48 17.92 14.80 -4.46
N SER A 49 19.19 14.46 -4.70
CA SER A 49 19.96 13.60 -3.79
C SER A 49 20.11 14.18 -2.37
N ASP A 50 20.05 15.50 -2.26
CA ASP A 50 20.36 16.25 -1.04
C ASP A 50 19.10 16.76 -0.30
N ASP A 51 17.92 16.54 -0.89
CA ASP A 51 16.65 16.89 -0.24
C ASP A 51 16.22 15.78 0.72
N VAL A 52 15.74 16.18 1.90
CA VAL A 52 15.04 15.28 2.82
C VAL A 52 13.56 15.60 2.73
N VAL A 53 12.75 14.61 2.35
CA VAL A 53 11.30 14.74 2.28
C VAL A 53 10.69 14.41 3.64
N ASP A 54 10.05 15.43 4.23
CA ASP A 54 9.29 15.40 5.47
C ASP A 54 10.06 14.89 6.71
N ASP A 55 9.34 14.73 7.82
CA ASP A 55 9.83 14.11 9.07
C ASP A 55 10.18 12.62 8.92
N LEU A 56 10.10 12.06 7.70
CA LEU A 56 10.32 10.65 7.37
C LEU A 56 11.79 10.30 7.11
N GLY A 57 12.65 11.31 6.96
CA GLY A 57 14.10 11.12 6.76
C GLY A 57 14.49 10.48 5.42
N SER A 58 13.56 10.40 4.45
CA SER A 58 13.80 9.81 3.13
C SER A 58 14.24 10.85 2.10
N PHE A 59 15.11 10.47 1.16
CA PHE A 59 15.56 11.37 0.07
C PHE A 59 14.45 11.68 -0.96
N SER A 60 13.35 10.93 -0.94
CA SER A 60 12.18 11.13 -1.79
C SER A 60 10.96 10.47 -1.15
N TYR A 61 9.76 10.89 -1.57
CA TYR A 61 8.49 10.24 -1.24
C TYR A 61 7.92 9.52 -2.46
N ILE A 62 7.75 8.20 -2.36
CA ILE A 62 7.05 7.40 -3.36
C ILE A 62 5.79 6.79 -2.72
N PRO A 63 4.59 7.31 -3.04
CA PRO A 63 3.33 6.75 -2.56
C PRO A 63 3.04 5.43 -3.26
N LEU A 64 3.04 4.33 -2.51
CA LEU A 64 2.44 3.07 -2.94
C LEU A 64 1.05 2.97 -2.34
N SER A 65 0.02 3.10 -3.18
CA SER A 65 -1.38 2.89 -2.80
C SER A 65 -1.76 1.42 -2.95
N ILE A 66 -2.24 0.81 -1.87
CA ILE A 66 -2.68 -0.58 -1.79
C ILE A 66 -4.20 -0.57 -1.59
N SER A 67 -4.90 -1.43 -2.32
CA SER A 67 -6.31 -1.73 -2.09
C SER A 67 -6.50 -3.24 -2.03
N TYR A 68 -7.19 -3.73 -1.02
CA TYR A 68 -7.42 -5.15 -0.85
C TYR A 68 -8.86 -5.46 -0.47
N ARG A 69 -9.29 -6.67 -0.84
CA ARG A 69 -10.62 -7.18 -0.55
C ARG A 69 -10.56 -8.67 -0.27
N PHE A 70 -10.98 -9.06 0.93
CA PHE A 70 -11.05 -10.45 1.37
C PHE A 70 -12.37 -10.71 2.11
N SER A 71 -12.71 -11.99 2.29
CA SER A 71 -13.84 -12.36 3.14
C SER A 71 -13.46 -12.20 4.60
N LEU A 72 -14.42 -11.87 5.47
CA LEU A 72 -14.15 -11.76 6.91
C LEU A 72 -13.62 -13.08 7.51
N GLY A 73 -14.04 -14.22 6.96
CA GLY A 73 -13.51 -15.53 7.34
C GLY A 73 -12.06 -15.78 6.90
N TYR A 74 -11.59 -15.14 5.83
CA TYR A 74 -10.18 -15.15 5.47
C TYR A 74 -9.38 -14.22 6.39
N GLU A 75 -9.89 -13.01 6.64
CA GLU A 75 -9.24 -12.04 7.52
C GLU A 75 -9.12 -12.54 8.96
N SER A 76 -10.08 -13.33 9.45
CA SER A 76 -10.06 -13.88 10.83
C SER A 76 -8.94 -14.88 11.10
N LYS A 77 -8.15 -15.27 10.09
CA LYS A 77 -6.94 -16.08 10.27
C LYS A 77 -5.76 -15.28 10.81
N PHE A 78 -5.82 -13.96 10.71
CA PHE A 78 -4.75 -13.04 11.08
C PHE A 78 -5.18 -12.20 12.29
N ASP A 79 -4.25 -11.96 13.22
CA ASP A 79 -4.51 -11.00 14.30
C ASP A 79 -4.63 -9.57 13.73
N ASN A 80 -3.74 -9.24 12.79
CA ASN A 80 -3.82 -8.07 11.94
C ASN A 80 -3.35 -8.44 10.52
N LEU A 81 -4.24 -8.37 9.53
CA LEU A 81 -3.94 -8.80 8.16
C LEU A 81 -2.80 -7.99 7.52
N THR A 82 -2.67 -6.69 7.83
CA THR A 82 -1.63 -5.86 7.24
C THR A 82 -0.23 -6.36 7.58
N ASP A 83 -0.04 -6.87 8.79
CA ASP A 83 1.24 -7.35 9.31
C ASP A 83 1.70 -8.67 8.66
N HIS A 84 0.95 -9.14 7.66
CA HIS A 84 1.29 -10.28 6.82
C HIS A 84 1.41 -9.94 5.33
N ILE A 85 1.08 -8.71 4.93
CA ILE A 85 1.27 -8.24 3.56
C ILE A 85 2.74 -7.88 3.38
N VAL A 86 3.38 -8.48 2.37
CA VAL A 86 4.76 -8.19 2.01
C VAL A 86 4.80 -7.33 0.75
N VAL A 87 5.53 -6.22 0.81
CA VAL A 87 5.85 -5.41 -0.38
C VAL A 87 7.20 -5.86 -0.91
N VAL A 88 7.30 -6.07 -2.22
CA VAL A 88 8.53 -6.47 -2.90
C VAL A 88 8.85 -5.49 -4.03
N ALA A 89 10.09 -5.01 -4.06
CA ALA A 89 10.69 -4.24 -5.14
C ALA A 89 11.85 -5.02 -5.76
N VAL A 90 11.98 -5.02 -7.09
CA VAL A 90 13.13 -5.60 -7.78
C VAL A 90 13.71 -4.59 -8.75
N ASP A 91 14.98 -4.23 -8.57
CA ASP A 91 15.74 -3.39 -9.50
C ASP A 91 15.76 -4.07 -10.87
N SER A 92 15.21 -3.41 -11.89
CA SER A 92 15.02 -3.99 -13.23
C SER A 92 16.33 -4.28 -13.96
N VAL A 93 17.45 -3.67 -13.54
CA VAL A 93 18.76 -3.81 -14.17
C VAL A 93 19.63 -4.78 -13.38
N SER A 94 19.76 -4.57 -12.07
CA SER A 94 20.65 -5.40 -11.24
C SER A 94 20.00 -6.70 -10.78
N GLY A 95 18.66 -6.79 -10.77
CA GLY A 95 17.91 -7.91 -10.20
C GLY A 95 17.93 -7.95 -8.67
N GLU A 96 18.51 -6.93 -8.03
CA GLU A 96 18.51 -6.79 -6.58
C GLU A 96 17.08 -6.60 -6.06
N SER A 97 16.70 -7.41 -5.07
CA SER A 97 15.36 -7.43 -4.49
C SER A 97 15.34 -6.82 -3.09
N PHE A 98 14.35 -5.98 -2.84
CA PHE A 98 14.05 -5.38 -1.54
C PHE A 98 12.66 -5.83 -1.11
N SER A 99 12.47 -6.20 0.14
CA SER A 99 11.17 -6.60 0.65
C SER A 99 11.00 -6.28 2.12
N ALA A 100 9.80 -5.87 2.51
CA ALA A 100 9.42 -5.69 3.90
C ALA A 100 7.94 -6.04 4.09
N THR A 101 7.61 -6.52 5.29
CA THR A 101 6.23 -6.75 5.74
C THR A 101 5.67 -5.46 6.28
N LEU A 102 4.40 -5.14 5.99
CA LEU A 102 3.74 -3.92 6.47
C LEU A 102 3.56 -4.03 7.99
N ASP A 103 4.60 -3.70 8.76
CA ASP A 103 4.56 -3.69 10.21
C ASP A 103 4.02 -2.34 10.68
N ASP A 104 2.86 -2.37 11.32
CA ASP A 104 2.14 -1.18 11.80
C ASP A 104 2.58 -0.88 13.23
N ASP A 105 3.80 -0.36 13.41
CA ASP A 105 4.30 0.08 14.73
C ASP A 105 3.59 1.36 15.25
N ASP A 106 2.64 1.93 14.49
CA ASP A 106 1.77 3.02 14.94
C ASP A 106 0.40 2.47 15.36
N ASP A 107 0.32 2.11 16.65
CA ASP A 107 -0.86 1.74 17.46
C ASP A 107 -2.15 2.53 17.13
N ALA A 108 -2.79 2.23 16.01
CA ALA A 108 -4.17 2.61 15.73
C ALA A 108 -5.09 1.43 16.03
N ASP A 109 -5.16 1.05 17.31
CA ASP A 109 -6.21 0.26 17.97
C ASP A 109 -7.11 -0.49 16.96
N TYR A 110 -6.55 -1.50 16.27
CA TYR A 110 -7.28 -2.30 15.30
C TYR A 110 -8.35 -3.03 16.10
N ARG A 111 -9.55 -2.46 16.16
CA ARG A 111 -10.67 -3.08 16.82
C ARG A 111 -10.99 -4.34 16.04
N GLN A 112 -10.49 -5.46 16.53
CA GLN A 112 -10.91 -6.77 16.12
C GLN A 112 -12.44 -6.72 16.11
N THR A 113 -13.04 -6.82 14.92
CA THR A 113 -14.48 -6.77 14.81
C THR A 113 -15.00 -7.95 15.64
N ASP A 114 -15.91 -7.72 16.57
CA ASP A 114 -16.52 -8.82 17.31
C ASP A 114 -17.34 -9.66 16.32
N LEU A 115 -16.73 -10.75 15.85
CA LEU A 115 -17.32 -11.69 14.90
C LEU A 115 -18.15 -12.76 15.63
N SER A 116 -18.34 -12.64 16.95
CA SER A 116 -19.09 -13.63 17.73
C SER A 116 -20.55 -13.70 17.27
N GLY A 117 -21.04 -14.92 17.04
CA GLY A 117 -22.41 -15.17 16.60
C GLY A 117 -22.67 -15.05 15.10
N ILE A 118 -21.67 -14.69 14.28
CA ILE A 118 -21.77 -14.78 12.82
C ILE A 118 -21.45 -16.22 12.39
N SER A 119 -22.27 -16.80 11.51
CA SER A 119 -22.01 -18.15 11.01
C SER A 119 -20.77 -18.16 10.10
N GLU A 120 -20.05 -19.28 10.05
CA GLU A 120 -18.89 -19.44 9.15
C GLU A 120 -19.27 -19.19 7.68
N ASN A 121 -20.46 -19.62 7.27
CA ASN A 121 -20.97 -19.34 5.93
C ASN A 121 -21.16 -17.84 5.69
N ASP A 122 -21.66 -17.09 6.67
CA ASP A 122 -21.83 -15.64 6.54
C ASP A 122 -20.49 -14.91 6.55
N LEU A 123 -19.52 -15.36 7.35
CA LEU A 123 -18.15 -14.82 7.35
C LEU A 123 -17.47 -14.99 5.99
N ASN A 124 -17.65 -16.15 5.36
CA ASN A 124 -17.07 -16.44 4.05
C ASN A 124 -17.78 -15.70 2.89
N ASN A 125 -19.02 -15.27 3.09
CA ASN A 125 -19.80 -14.52 2.10
C ASN A 125 -19.82 -13.00 2.34
N THR A 126 -19.27 -12.54 3.46
CA THR A 126 -19.15 -11.11 3.79
C THR A 126 -17.72 -10.65 3.50
N PHE A 127 -17.59 -9.55 2.77
CA PHE A 127 -16.28 -9.05 2.32
C PHE A 127 -15.98 -7.69 2.93
N SER A 128 -14.74 -7.52 3.38
CA SER A 128 -14.18 -6.22 3.75
C SER A 128 -13.39 -5.65 2.57
N THR A 129 -13.24 -4.33 2.52
CA THR A 129 -12.38 -3.66 1.53
C THR A 129 -11.67 -2.51 2.22
N SER A 130 -10.35 -2.52 2.10
CA SER A 130 -9.48 -1.60 2.81
C SER A 130 -8.48 -0.94 1.87
N TYR A 131 -7.97 0.20 2.33
CA TYR A 131 -7.06 1.06 1.59
C TYR A 131 -5.88 1.41 2.49
N LEU A 132 -4.68 1.49 1.92
CA LEU A 132 -3.48 1.93 2.62
C LEU A 132 -2.53 2.63 1.65
N THR A 133 -1.82 3.64 2.14
CA THR A 133 -0.72 4.27 1.39
C THR A 133 0.57 4.17 2.20
N VAL A 134 1.67 3.77 1.57
CA VAL A 134 3.00 3.71 2.22
C VAL A 134 4.05 4.50 1.46
N ASN A 135 5.05 5.03 2.17
CA ASN A 135 6.24 5.61 1.55
C ASN A 135 7.22 4.49 1.18
N LEU A 136 7.36 4.19 -0.11
CA LEU A 136 8.17 3.07 -0.54
C LEU A 136 9.66 3.21 -0.21
N ILE A 137 10.22 4.42 -0.32
CA ILE A 137 11.65 4.66 -0.05
C ILE A 137 11.98 4.28 1.39
N HIS A 138 11.22 4.83 2.33
CA HIS A 138 11.40 4.58 3.75
C HIS A 138 11.12 3.12 4.08
N PHE A 139 10.01 2.59 3.57
CA PHE A 139 9.52 1.26 3.91
C PHE A 139 10.45 0.12 3.46
N LEU A 140 11.04 0.24 2.26
CA LEU A 140 11.96 -0.77 1.73
C LEU A 140 13.44 -0.42 1.90
N ASN A 141 13.75 0.74 2.49
CA ASN A 141 15.11 1.30 2.55
C ASN A 141 15.79 1.31 1.17
N LEU A 142 15.07 1.80 0.15
CA LEU A 142 15.61 1.84 -1.21
C LEU A 142 16.84 2.77 -1.28
N PRO A 143 17.86 2.43 -2.08
CA PRO A 143 19.06 3.24 -2.20
C PRO A 143 18.78 4.57 -2.92
N ASN A 144 19.48 5.63 -2.49
CA ASN A 144 19.46 6.95 -3.12
C ASN A 144 20.25 6.92 -4.46
N LYS A 145 19.65 6.37 -5.51
CA LYS A 145 20.21 6.29 -6.87
C LYS A 145 19.09 6.26 -7.92
N GLU A 146 19.42 6.62 -9.16
CA GLU A 146 18.53 6.37 -10.29
C GLU A 146 18.39 4.86 -10.53
N ALA A 147 17.16 4.38 -10.63
CA ALA A 147 16.83 3.00 -10.90
C ALA A 147 15.38 2.87 -11.37
N THR A 148 15.02 1.71 -11.91
CA THR A 148 13.61 1.34 -12.12
C THR A 148 13.32 0.09 -11.31
N TYR A 149 12.25 0.13 -10.53
CA TYR A 149 11.85 -0.97 -9.67
C TYR A 149 10.53 -1.57 -10.15
N ASN A 150 10.52 -2.90 -10.32
CA ASN A 150 9.29 -3.66 -10.50
C ASN A 150 8.74 -4.06 -9.13
N MET A 151 7.51 -3.66 -8.87
CA MET A 151 6.86 -3.70 -7.57
C MET A 151 5.70 -4.67 -7.58
N HIS A 152 5.52 -5.43 -6.51
CA HIS A 152 4.27 -6.14 -6.24
C HIS A 152 4.07 -6.29 -4.73
N VAL A 153 2.84 -6.62 -4.33
CA VAL A 153 2.52 -7.00 -2.95
C VAL A 153 1.98 -8.42 -2.92
N THR A 154 2.30 -9.13 -1.84
CA THR A 154 1.87 -10.51 -1.63
C THR A 154 1.23 -10.70 -0.25
N LEU A 155 0.30 -11.64 -0.18
CA LEU A 155 -0.29 -12.19 1.04
C LEU A 155 -0.64 -13.65 0.77
N GLU A 156 0.11 -14.58 1.37
CA GLU A 156 -0.01 -16.02 1.10
C GLU A 156 -0.04 -16.35 -0.41
N GLU A 157 -1.14 -16.91 -0.91
CA GLU A 157 -1.35 -17.24 -2.33
C GLU A 157 -1.70 -16.03 -3.22
N PHE A 158 -2.05 -14.88 -2.63
CA PHE A 158 -2.45 -13.69 -3.37
C PHE A 158 -1.24 -12.83 -3.71
N GLN A 159 -1.15 -12.45 -4.99
CA GLN A 159 -0.13 -11.53 -5.49
C GLN A 159 -0.78 -10.48 -6.38
N SER A 160 -0.44 -9.21 -6.17
CA SER A 160 -0.88 -8.13 -7.06
C SER A 160 -0.20 -8.24 -8.43
N SER A 161 -0.84 -7.70 -9.47
CA SER A 161 -0.13 -7.44 -10.71
C SER A 161 1.08 -6.53 -10.45
N PRO A 162 2.22 -6.77 -11.13
CA PRO A 162 3.39 -5.94 -10.94
C PRO A 162 3.17 -4.55 -11.52
N ALA A 163 3.75 -3.53 -10.87
CA ALA A 163 3.78 -2.15 -11.34
C ALA A 163 5.22 -1.63 -11.31
N ALA A 164 5.57 -0.72 -12.22
CA ALA A 164 6.94 -0.20 -12.30
C ALA A 164 7.00 1.27 -11.87
N VAL A 165 8.07 1.64 -11.16
CA VAL A 165 8.41 3.03 -10.84
C VAL A 165 9.85 3.31 -11.25
N SER A 166 10.07 4.39 -11.99
CA SER A 166 11.40 4.90 -12.34
C SER A 166 11.77 6.07 -11.44
N LEU A 167 12.88 5.93 -10.71
CA LEU A 167 13.50 7.01 -9.96
C LEU A 167 14.51 7.74 -10.81
N LYS A 168 14.34 9.06 -10.93
CA LYS A 168 15.18 9.93 -11.76
C LYS A 168 15.73 11.08 -10.92
N LEU A 169 17.01 11.36 -11.10
CA LEU A 169 17.65 12.50 -10.46
C LEU A 169 17.29 13.77 -11.24
N LEU A 170 16.79 14.78 -10.54
CA LEU A 170 16.62 16.10 -11.13
C LEU A 170 17.98 16.68 -11.48
N LYS A 171 18.17 17.01 -12.77
CA LYS A 171 19.35 17.74 -13.23
C LYS A 171 19.08 19.23 -13.03
N ASP A 172 19.97 19.88 -12.29
CA ASP A 172 20.00 21.35 -12.14
C ASP A 172 20.24 22.06 -13.49
#